data_AF-A0A6B0UYM4-F1
#
_entry.id   AF-A0A6B0UYM4-F1
#
_cell.length_a   1.000
_cell.length_b   1.000
_cell.length_c   1.000
_cell.angle_alpha   90.00
_cell.angle_beta   90.00
_cell.angle_gamma   90.00
#
_symmetry.space_group_name_H-M   'P 1'
#
loop_
_entity.id
_entity.type
_entity.pdbx_description
1 polymer ?
#
loop_
_entity_poly.entity_id
_entity_poly.type
_entity_poly.pdbx_seq_one_letter_code
_entity_poly.pdbx_strand_id
1 'polypeptide(L)'
;MSGIKLILLFCHICIVYVVGDDVRSRISQKSILQDRNDQGMAENSDVSSQVGTTKCNATKTTCPPRPTKWHFNGLVGRCETDTRSFCGGTENTFVSFKECQEKCEEVEIVTVEDCRMKLDHGKCNHKRTGRPKKGIYRWHFNSTLQECRRFLWCRCSGNRNNFPTKEDCMTCKTGAL
;
A
#
# COMPACT_ATOMS: atom_id res chain seq x y z
N MET A 1 11.39 -22.10 -61.62
CA MET A 1 9.96 -21.75 -61.72
C MET A 1 9.32 -22.26 -60.44
N SER A 2 9.24 -21.42 -59.39
CA SER A 2 8.03 -20.66 -59.01
C SER A 2 6.81 -21.59 -58.88
N GLY A 3 6.11 -21.73 -57.76
CA GLY A 3 6.12 -21.04 -56.48
C GLY A 3 4.84 -21.44 -55.73
N ILE A 4 4.55 -20.69 -54.66
CA ILE A 4 3.31 -20.65 -53.85
C ILE A 4 3.31 -21.53 -52.60
N LYS A 5 3.58 -20.83 -51.48
CA LYS A 5 3.17 -21.17 -50.11
C LYS A 5 1.64 -21.12 -50.02
N LEU A 6 1.02 -22.10 -49.39
CA LEU A 6 -0.29 -21.92 -48.76
C LEU A 6 -0.22 -22.40 -47.31
N ILE A 7 -0.16 -21.42 -46.41
CA ILE A 7 -0.31 -21.60 -44.97
C ILE A 7 -1.81 -21.73 -44.70
N LEU A 8 -2.23 -22.85 -44.11
CA LEU A 8 -3.52 -22.97 -43.42
C LEU A 8 -3.26 -23.63 -42.06
N LEU A 9 -2.92 -22.79 -41.08
CA LEU A 9 -2.95 -23.15 -39.66
C LEU A 9 -4.41 -23.07 -39.19
N PHE A 10 -5.09 -24.23 -39.18
CA PHE A 10 -6.38 -24.34 -38.49
C PHE A 10 -6.21 -25.12 -37.19
N CYS A 11 -6.34 -24.33 -36.12
CA CYS A 11 -6.84 -24.64 -34.79
C CYS A 11 -7.54 -26.01 -34.67
N HIS A 12 -6.93 -26.95 -33.95
CA HIS A 12 -7.63 -28.10 -33.40
C HIS A 12 -7.42 -28.14 -31.88
N ILE A 13 -8.33 -27.42 -31.22
CA ILE A 13 -8.71 -27.60 -29.82
C ILE A 13 -9.11 -29.07 -29.65
N CYS A 14 -8.42 -29.81 -28.80
CA CYS A 14 -8.88 -31.12 -28.33
C CYS A 14 -9.54 -30.95 -26.96
N ILE A 15 -10.85 -30.70 -26.96
CA ILE A 15 -11.70 -30.88 -25.77
C ILE A 15 -11.89 -32.39 -25.58
N VAL A 16 -11.45 -32.91 -24.44
CA VAL A 16 -11.73 -34.29 -24.04
C VAL A 16 -13.09 -34.28 -23.34
N TYR A 17 -14.10 -34.87 -23.99
CA TYR A 17 -15.40 -35.18 -23.38
C TYR A 17 -15.28 -36.51 -22.63
N VAL A 18 -15.67 -36.53 -21.35
CA VAL A 18 -15.95 -37.75 -20.60
C VAL A 18 -17.47 -37.87 -20.48
N VAL A 19 -18.04 -38.95 -21.02
CA VAL A 19 -19.44 -39.36 -20.87
C VAL A 19 -19.45 -40.64 -20.04
N GLY A 20 -20.29 -40.73 -19.01
CA GLY A 20 -20.45 -41.95 -18.22
C GLY A 20 -21.26 -41.81 -16.92
N ASP A 21 -22.56 -41.60 -17.09
CA ASP A 21 -23.75 -42.08 -16.35
C ASP A 21 -23.93 -42.04 -14.81
N ASP A 22 -25.22 -41.84 -14.51
CA ASP A 22 -25.98 -41.56 -13.29
C ASP A 22 -25.89 -42.62 -12.17
N VAL A 23 -26.11 -42.21 -10.91
CA VAL A 23 -27.11 -42.77 -9.96
C VAL A 23 -26.96 -42.16 -8.55
N ARG A 24 -28.03 -41.43 -8.16
CA ARG A 24 -28.66 -41.36 -6.82
C ARG A 24 -28.08 -40.47 -5.69
N SER A 25 -28.51 -39.21 -5.71
CA SER A 25 -29.30 -38.48 -4.70
C SER A 25 -29.17 -38.85 -3.19
N ARG A 26 -28.81 -37.86 -2.37
CA ARG A 26 -29.72 -37.24 -1.36
C ARG A 26 -29.09 -36.01 -0.68
N ILE A 27 -29.61 -34.83 -1.02
CA ILE A 27 -29.47 -33.58 -0.26
C ILE A 27 -30.63 -33.54 0.75
N SER A 28 -30.34 -33.28 2.02
CA SER A 28 -31.35 -32.86 3.01
C SER A 28 -31.28 -31.35 3.17
N GLN A 29 -32.23 -30.67 2.53
CA GLN A 29 -32.52 -29.26 2.75
C GLN A 29 -33.62 -29.20 3.83
N LYS A 30 -33.42 -28.43 4.91
CA LYS A 30 -34.53 -28.02 5.79
C LYS A 30 -34.78 -26.53 5.62
N SER A 31 -36.05 -26.22 5.49
CA SER A 31 -36.64 -25.02 4.91
C SER A 31 -36.77 -23.82 5.85
N ILE A 32 -36.64 -22.67 5.22
CA ILE A 32 -37.12 -21.30 5.46
C ILE A 32 -38.39 -21.19 6.34
N LEU A 33 -38.40 -20.21 7.25
CA LEU A 33 -39.53 -19.29 7.45
C LEU A 33 -39.00 -17.85 7.63
N GLN A 34 -39.61 -16.92 6.91
CA GLN A 34 -39.41 -15.47 6.92
C GLN A 34 -40.37 -14.80 7.92
N ASP A 35 -39.99 -13.63 8.45
CA ASP A 35 -40.80 -12.39 8.52
C ASP A 35 -39.96 -11.31 9.25
N ARG A 36 -39.52 -10.21 8.61
CA ARG A 36 -40.17 -8.91 8.30
C ARG A 36 -40.20 -7.88 9.46
N ASN A 37 -39.71 -6.68 9.10
CA ASN A 37 -39.93 -5.31 9.65
C ASN A 37 -39.20 -4.80 10.92
N ASP A 38 -38.19 -3.96 10.66
CA ASP A 38 -38.07 -2.51 10.94
C ASP A 38 -38.39 -1.84 12.30
N GLN A 39 -37.41 -0.96 12.65
CA GLN A 39 -37.42 0.27 13.47
C GLN A 39 -37.36 0.21 15.01
N GLY A 40 -36.32 0.85 15.57
CA GLY A 40 -36.29 1.34 16.96
C GLY A 40 -34.89 1.56 17.54
N MET A 41 -34.53 2.82 17.78
CA MET A 41 -33.29 3.25 18.44
C MET A 41 -33.29 3.06 19.97
N ALA A 42 -32.08 2.95 20.55
CA ALA A 42 -31.59 3.38 21.87
C ALA A 42 -30.59 2.33 22.39
N GLU A 43 -29.27 2.59 22.32
CA GLU A 43 -28.42 3.24 23.34
C GLU A 43 -27.85 2.26 24.39
N ASN A 44 -26.51 2.28 24.44
CA ASN A 44 -25.60 1.89 25.53
C ASN A 44 -25.55 0.39 25.95
N SER A 45 -24.42 -0.17 26.36
CA SER A 45 -23.23 0.42 26.98
C SER A 45 -22.02 -0.52 26.85
N ASP A 46 -20.89 0.10 26.53
CA ASP A 46 -19.61 -0.07 27.25
C ASP A 46 -18.99 -1.47 27.37
N VAL A 47 -18.12 -1.79 26.40
CA VAL A 47 -16.87 -2.51 26.71
C VAL A 47 -15.72 -1.61 26.27
N SER A 48 -15.42 -0.65 27.13
CA SER A 48 -14.18 0.11 27.26
C SER A 48 -12.95 -0.63 26.69
N SER A 49 -12.64 -0.36 25.42
CA SER A 49 -11.31 -0.58 24.86
C SER A 49 -10.67 0.79 24.74
N GLN A 50 -9.73 1.05 25.64
CA GLN A 50 -9.03 2.33 25.82
C GLN A 50 -8.59 2.93 24.47
N VAL A 51 -9.16 4.08 24.12
CA VAL A 51 -8.77 4.89 22.96
C VAL A 51 -7.41 5.54 23.25
N GLY A 52 -6.36 4.89 22.78
CA GLY A 52 -4.98 5.41 22.73
C GLY A 52 -4.42 5.30 21.30
N THR A 53 -5.06 5.97 20.33
CA THR A 53 -4.85 5.76 18.89
C THR A 53 -3.72 6.55 18.22
N THR A 54 -2.62 6.89 18.91
CA THR A 54 -1.51 7.62 18.26
C THR A 54 -0.12 7.30 18.81
N LYS A 55 0.62 6.44 18.10
CA LYS A 55 2.11 6.46 18.10
C LYS A 55 2.70 6.48 16.69
N CYS A 56 2.09 5.77 15.73
CA CYS A 56 2.61 5.68 14.36
C CYS A 56 1.64 6.21 13.27
N ASN A 57 0.36 6.44 13.59
CA ASN A 57 -0.67 6.61 12.55
C ASN A 57 -0.80 8.05 12.00
N ALA A 58 -0.22 9.05 12.66
CA ALA A 58 -0.47 10.46 12.34
C ALA A 58 0.71 11.11 11.60
N THR A 59 0.49 11.55 10.36
CA THR A 59 1.35 12.54 9.68
C THR A 59 0.64 13.90 9.73
N LYS A 60 0.79 14.67 10.82
CA LYS A 60 0.09 15.96 11.01
C LYS A 60 0.64 17.05 10.06
N THR A 61 -0.19 18.05 9.76
CA THR A 61 0.14 19.12 8.79
C THR A 61 1.07 20.20 9.33
N THR A 62 1.20 20.33 10.65
CA THR A 62 2.05 21.35 11.27
C THR A 62 3.37 20.72 11.67
N CYS A 63 4.41 21.01 10.90
CA CYS A 63 5.76 20.58 11.24
C CYS A 63 6.44 21.60 12.16
N PRO A 64 7.01 21.15 13.28
CA PRO A 64 7.74 22.04 14.17
C PRO A 64 8.98 22.61 13.43
N PRO A 65 9.40 23.84 13.75
CA PRO A 65 10.55 24.48 13.11
C PRO A 65 11.88 23.78 13.41
N ARG A 66 11.94 22.98 14.48
CA ARG A 66 13.06 22.11 14.86
C ARG A 66 12.55 20.68 15.03
N PRO A 67 12.40 19.90 13.95
CA PRO A 67 11.94 18.53 14.07
C PRO A 67 12.98 17.65 14.75
N THR A 68 12.51 16.74 15.59
CA THR A 68 13.19 15.46 15.89
C THR A 68 13.45 14.69 14.59
N LYS A 69 14.47 13.82 14.57
CA LYS A 69 15.00 13.34 13.30
C LYS A 69 14.05 12.40 12.53
N TRP A 70 13.17 11.64 13.20
CA TRP A 70 12.42 10.53 12.57
C TRP A 70 10.92 10.50 12.89
N HIS A 71 10.11 10.03 11.95
CA HIS A 71 8.70 9.70 12.14
C HIS A 71 8.30 8.49 11.28
N PHE A 72 7.17 7.85 11.58
CA PHE A 72 6.60 6.82 10.73
C PHE A 72 5.66 7.41 9.66
N ASN A 73 5.99 7.20 8.39
CA ASN A 73 5.16 7.56 7.26
C ASN A 73 4.20 6.41 6.92
N GLY A 74 3.02 6.42 7.53
CA GLY A 74 1.98 5.40 7.31
C GLY A 74 1.40 5.35 5.88
N LEU A 75 1.70 6.32 5.01
CA LEU A 75 1.24 6.28 3.62
C LEU A 75 2.06 5.34 2.74
N VAL A 76 3.31 5.08 3.13
CA VAL A 76 4.20 4.13 2.44
C VAL A 76 4.68 3.02 3.38
N GLY A 77 4.39 3.12 4.68
CA GLY A 77 4.71 2.12 5.70
C GLY A 77 6.20 2.04 6.03
N ARG A 78 6.84 3.20 6.26
CA ARG A 78 8.26 3.29 6.66
C ARG A 78 8.57 4.49 7.57
N CYS A 79 9.53 4.33 8.46
CA CYS A 79 10.23 5.36 9.22
C CYS A 79 11.13 6.21 8.31
N GLU A 80 10.86 7.50 8.25
CA GLU A 80 11.62 8.44 7.42
C GLU A 80 12.03 9.69 8.22
N THR A 81 13.03 10.41 7.72
CA THR A 81 13.45 11.63 8.38
C THR A 81 12.44 12.76 8.19
N ASP A 82 12.26 13.58 9.23
CA ASP A 82 11.43 14.76 9.14
C ASP A 82 12.01 15.76 8.14
N THR A 83 11.12 16.36 7.34
CA THR A 83 11.44 17.46 6.44
C THR A 83 10.61 18.68 6.79
N ARG A 84 11.00 19.86 6.29
CA ARG A 84 10.23 21.11 6.47
C ARG A 84 8.77 20.98 6.01
N SER A 85 8.50 20.11 5.04
CA SER A 85 7.20 19.96 4.37
C SER A 85 6.43 18.69 4.74
N PHE A 86 7.06 17.77 5.48
CA PHE A 86 6.52 16.44 5.77
C PHE A 86 7.17 15.88 7.04
N CYS A 87 6.35 15.61 8.06
CA CYS A 87 6.76 15.19 9.40
C CYS A 87 5.62 14.44 10.10
N GLY A 88 5.90 13.75 11.20
CA GLY A 88 4.89 13.06 12.00
C GLY A 88 4.12 13.95 13.00
N GLY A 89 4.61 15.16 13.29
CA GLY A 89 4.04 16.03 14.32
C GLY A 89 4.56 15.67 15.72
N THR A 90 3.78 15.96 16.77
CA THR A 90 4.24 15.81 18.17
C THR A 90 4.26 14.36 18.68
N GLU A 91 3.31 13.53 18.23
CA GLU A 91 3.08 12.18 18.80
C GLU A 91 3.73 11.05 17.97
N ASN A 92 3.94 11.27 16.67
CA ASN A 92 4.61 10.33 15.77
C ASN A 92 6.02 10.84 15.49
N THR A 93 6.84 10.87 16.52
CA THR A 93 8.16 11.50 16.50
C THR A 93 9.10 10.66 17.35
N PHE A 94 10.29 10.40 16.81
CA PHE A 94 11.29 9.53 17.43
C PHE A 94 12.67 10.17 17.36
N VAL A 95 13.49 9.93 18.39
CA VAL A 95 14.85 10.50 18.45
C VAL A 95 15.83 9.75 17.55
N SER A 96 15.54 8.49 17.23
CA SER A 96 16.39 7.64 16.38
C SER A 96 15.56 6.80 15.40
N PHE A 97 16.20 6.36 14.32
CA PHE A 97 15.61 5.43 13.35
C PHE A 97 15.20 4.14 14.04
N LYS A 98 16.10 3.55 14.82
CA LYS A 98 15.89 2.32 15.59
C LYS A 98 14.66 2.41 16.49
N GLU A 99 14.50 3.52 17.22
CA GLU A 99 13.31 3.73 18.06
C GLU A 99 12.02 3.79 17.23
N CYS A 100 12.03 4.48 16.09
CA CYS A 100 10.88 4.51 15.19
C CYS A 100 10.54 3.11 14.71
N GLN A 101 11.54 2.35 14.26
CA GLN A 101 11.36 1.00 13.73
C GLN A 101 10.81 0.06 14.78
N GLU A 102 11.46 -0.06 15.94
CA GLU A 102 11.00 -0.94 17.04
C GLU A 102 9.55 -0.66 17.46
N LYS A 103 9.09 0.58 17.29
CA LYS A 103 7.74 0.99 17.65
C LYS A 103 6.73 0.87 16.50
N CYS A 104 7.16 0.95 15.25
CA CYS A 104 6.26 1.15 14.10
C CYS A 104 6.47 0.19 12.92
N GLU A 105 7.57 -0.56 12.88
CA GLU A 105 7.90 -1.53 11.81
C GLU A 105 8.16 -2.92 12.41
N GLU A 106 7.46 -3.94 11.91
CA GLU A 106 7.73 -5.33 12.29
C GLU A 106 8.99 -5.90 11.62
N VAL A 107 9.46 -5.31 10.52
CA VAL A 107 10.62 -5.77 9.74
C VAL A 107 11.50 -4.57 9.36
N GLU A 108 12.74 -4.61 9.80
CA GLU A 108 13.76 -3.63 9.42
C GLU A 108 14.12 -3.78 7.94
N ILE A 109 14.49 -2.66 7.30
CA ILE A 109 15.25 -2.56 6.05
C ILE A 109 14.41 -2.32 4.78
N VAL A 110 14.95 -1.42 3.94
CA VAL A 110 14.57 -1.25 2.54
C VAL A 110 14.83 -2.58 1.83
N THR A 111 13.81 -3.36 1.56
CA THR A 111 14.00 -4.70 0.97
C THR A 111 14.29 -4.62 -0.54
N VAL A 112 14.85 -5.70 -1.10
CA VAL A 112 14.96 -5.84 -2.57
C VAL A 112 13.59 -5.71 -3.23
N GLU A 113 12.54 -6.21 -2.59
CA GLU A 113 11.18 -6.10 -3.10
C GLU A 113 10.67 -4.65 -3.10
N ASP A 114 10.96 -3.87 -2.06
CA ASP A 114 10.67 -2.43 -2.05
C ASP A 114 11.32 -1.74 -3.25
N CYS A 115 12.58 -2.06 -3.55
CA CYS A 115 13.31 -1.48 -4.68
C CYS A 115 12.78 -1.94 -6.06
N ARG A 116 12.11 -3.09 -6.13
CA ARG A 116 11.52 -3.64 -7.37
C ARG A 116 10.10 -3.15 -7.62
N MET A 117 9.42 -2.59 -6.62
CA MET A 117 8.08 -2.02 -6.80
C MET A 117 8.11 -0.92 -7.88
N LYS A 118 7.03 -0.85 -8.68
CA LYS A 118 6.91 0.17 -9.73
C LYS A 118 6.79 1.57 -9.12
N LEU A 119 7.19 2.60 -9.89
CA LEU A 119 6.92 3.99 -9.53
C LEU A 119 5.42 4.20 -9.27
N ASP A 120 5.08 4.69 -8.08
CA ASP A 120 3.72 5.04 -7.69
C ASP A 120 3.66 6.50 -7.24
N HIS A 121 3.04 7.34 -8.08
CA HIS A 121 2.80 8.75 -7.77
C HIS A 121 1.80 8.96 -6.63
N GLY A 122 1.11 7.90 -6.20
CA GLY A 122 0.00 7.97 -5.26
C GLY A 122 -1.30 8.38 -5.93
N LYS A 123 -2.42 7.97 -5.34
CA LYS A 123 -3.76 8.36 -5.78
C LYS A 123 -4.49 8.99 -4.60
N CYS A 124 -4.92 10.22 -4.79
CA CYS A 124 -5.67 10.98 -3.80
C CYS A 124 -7.15 10.91 -4.13
N ASN A 125 -7.97 10.56 -3.14
CA ASN A 125 -9.40 10.76 -3.27
C ASN A 125 -9.70 12.26 -3.32
N HIS A 126 -10.64 12.66 -4.18
CA HIS A 126 -11.13 14.03 -4.19
C HIS A 126 -11.73 14.36 -2.82
N LYS A 127 -11.16 15.38 -2.17
CA LYS A 127 -11.76 15.91 -0.95
C LYS A 127 -13.02 16.66 -1.31
N ARG A 128 -14.12 16.42 -0.58
CA ARG A 128 -15.36 17.20 -0.71
C ARG A 128 -15.17 18.65 -0.26
N THR A 129 -14.22 18.90 0.65
CA THR A 129 -13.92 20.21 1.22
C THR A 129 -12.41 20.41 1.44
N GLY A 130 -11.98 21.67 1.41
CA GLY A 130 -10.59 22.06 1.65
C GLY A 130 -9.67 21.94 0.43
N ARG A 131 -8.50 22.59 0.50
CA ARG A 131 -7.52 22.56 -0.59
C ARG A 131 -6.85 21.17 -0.69
N PRO A 132 -6.59 20.66 -1.91
CA PRO A 132 -5.76 19.47 -2.10
C PRO A 132 -4.39 19.63 -1.44
N LYS A 133 -3.83 18.53 -0.93
CA LYS A 133 -2.44 18.53 -0.45
C LYS A 133 -1.53 18.77 -1.66
N LYS A 134 -0.61 19.73 -1.57
CA LYS A 134 0.44 19.90 -2.58
C LYS A 134 1.38 18.70 -2.53
N GLY A 135 1.63 18.08 -3.69
CA GLY A 135 2.59 16.99 -3.82
C GLY A 135 4.00 17.43 -3.43
N ILE A 136 4.85 16.46 -3.07
CA ILE A 136 6.24 16.68 -2.70
C ILE A 136 7.16 15.83 -3.56
N TYR A 137 8.36 16.34 -3.80
CA TYR A 137 9.36 15.56 -4.51
C TYR A 137 9.95 14.49 -3.60
N ARG A 138 10.03 13.28 -4.14
CA ARG A 138 10.58 12.07 -3.53
C ARG A 138 11.55 11.43 -4.51
N TRP A 139 12.26 10.41 -4.07
CA TRP A 139 13.11 9.57 -4.90
C TRP A 139 12.50 8.18 -5.02
N HIS A 140 12.62 7.57 -6.19
CA HIS A 140 12.32 6.16 -6.40
C HIS A 140 13.50 5.51 -7.13
N PHE A 141 13.69 4.22 -6.90
CA PHE A 141 14.64 3.42 -7.63
C PHE A 141 14.01 2.98 -8.96
N ASN A 142 14.69 3.27 -10.06
CA ASN A 142 14.38 2.74 -11.37
C ASN A 142 15.25 1.50 -11.58
N SER A 143 14.65 0.32 -11.46
CA SER A 143 15.36 -0.96 -11.59
C SER A 143 15.80 -1.27 -13.03
N THR A 144 15.15 -0.71 -14.04
CA THR A 144 15.57 -0.86 -15.45
C THR A 144 16.88 -0.10 -15.72
N LEU A 145 17.00 1.11 -15.18
CA LEU A 145 18.16 1.98 -15.38
C LEU A 145 19.18 1.90 -14.24
N GLN A 146 18.88 1.12 -13.21
CA GLN A 146 19.69 0.98 -12.00
C GLN A 146 20.07 2.32 -11.39
N GLU A 147 19.10 3.23 -11.25
CA GLU A 147 19.32 4.58 -10.74
C GLU A 147 18.15 5.16 -9.95
N CYS A 148 18.47 6.08 -9.03
CA CYS A 148 17.49 6.83 -8.27
C CYS A 148 17.04 8.07 -9.05
N ARG A 149 15.74 8.19 -9.30
CA ARG A 149 15.12 9.33 -9.99
C ARG A 149 14.15 10.05 -9.07
N ARG A 150 14.08 11.38 -9.23
CA ARG A 150 13.08 12.21 -8.56
C ARG A 150 11.72 12.05 -9.22
N PHE A 151 10.68 11.99 -8.41
CA PHE A 151 9.29 12.03 -8.86
C PHE A 151 8.43 12.89 -7.92
N LEU A 152 7.27 13.32 -8.41
CA LEU A 152 6.29 14.04 -7.61
C LEU A 152 5.31 13.05 -7.00
N TRP A 153 5.31 12.92 -5.66
CA TRP A 153 4.35 12.11 -4.93
C TRP A 153 3.19 12.96 -4.41
N CYS A 154 1.96 12.51 -4.64
CA CYS A 154 0.74 13.22 -4.29
C CYS A 154 0.42 13.26 -2.78
N ARG A 155 1.22 12.58 -1.94
CA ARG A 155 1.05 12.48 -0.46
C ARG A 155 -0.26 11.80 -0.06
N CYS A 156 -0.57 10.71 -0.76
CA CYS A 156 -1.75 9.89 -0.60
C CYS A 156 -1.49 8.54 -1.26
N SER A 157 -1.73 7.45 -0.53
CA SER A 157 -1.35 6.10 -0.99
C SER A 157 0.13 6.06 -1.40
N GLY A 158 0.53 5.04 -2.15
CA GLY A 158 1.90 4.85 -2.60
C GLY A 158 2.41 3.47 -2.19
N ASN A 159 3.67 3.22 -2.52
CA ASN A 159 4.38 2.02 -2.13
C ASN A 159 5.75 2.37 -1.54
N ARG A 160 6.50 1.34 -1.13
CA ARG A 160 7.78 1.47 -0.44
C ARG A 160 8.96 1.88 -1.34
N ASN A 161 8.78 1.91 -2.67
CA ASN A 161 9.75 2.53 -3.60
C ASN A 161 9.59 4.06 -3.62
N ASN A 162 9.68 4.66 -2.44
CA ASN A 162 9.42 6.07 -2.20
C ASN A 162 10.29 6.54 -1.03
N PHE A 163 11.31 7.33 -1.35
CA PHE A 163 12.36 7.71 -0.42
C PHE A 163 12.43 9.24 -0.28
N PRO A 164 12.67 9.77 0.93
CA PRO A 164 12.75 11.21 1.15
C PRO A 164 14.05 11.81 0.59
N THR A 165 15.15 11.05 0.61
CA THR A 165 16.48 11.49 0.12
C THR A 165 17.00 10.60 -1.00
N LYS A 166 18.01 11.10 -1.72
CA LYS A 166 18.67 10.32 -2.77
C LYS A 166 19.45 9.17 -2.12
N GLU A 167 20.10 9.47 -1.00
CA GLU A 167 20.94 8.57 -0.22
C GLU A 167 20.14 7.35 0.23
N ASP A 168 18.93 7.56 0.76
CA ASP A 168 18.03 6.47 1.16
C ASP A 168 17.65 5.58 -0.04
N CYS A 169 17.37 6.20 -1.20
CA CYS A 169 17.07 5.44 -2.41
C CYS A 169 18.29 4.64 -2.91
N MET A 170 19.49 5.19 -2.79
CA MET A 170 20.72 4.57 -3.30
C MET A 170 21.09 3.27 -2.57
N THR A 171 20.50 3.01 -1.40
CA THR A 171 20.57 1.70 -0.72
C THR A 171 20.06 0.56 -1.62
N CYS A 172 19.14 0.84 -2.55
CA CYS A 172 18.69 -0.13 -3.54
C CYS A 172 19.79 -0.59 -4.52
N LYS A 173 20.86 0.19 -4.71
CA LYS A 173 21.97 -0.19 -5.61
C LYS A 173 22.95 -1.16 -4.96
N THR A 174 23.14 -1.07 -3.65
CA THR A 174 24.16 -1.84 -2.93
C THR A 174 23.69 -3.26 -2.58
N GLY A 175 22.49 -3.65 -3.05
CA GLY A 175 21.75 -4.74 -2.45
C GLY A 175 21.16 -4.25 -1.13
N ALA A 176 19.83 -4.36 -0.98
CA ALA A 176 19.19 -4.21 0.31
C ALA A 176 19.96 -5.02 1.36
N LEU A 177 20.39 -4.37 2.44
CA LEU A 177 21.15 -4.95 3.56
C LEU A 177 20.42 -6.14 4.19
#